data_AF-A0AAP2HE38-F1
#
_entry.id   AF-A0AAP2HE38-F1
#
_cell.length_a   1.000
_cell.length_b   1.000
_cell.length_c   1.000
_cell.angle_alpha   90.00
_cell.angle_beta   90.00
_cell.angle_gamma   90.00
#
_symmetry.space_group_name_H-M   'P 1'
#
loop_
_entity.id
_entity.type
_entity.pdbx_description
1 polymer ?
#
loop_
_entity_poly.entity_id
_entity_poly.type
_entity_poly.pdbx_seq_one_letter_code
_entity_poly.pdbx_strand_id
1 'polypeptide(L)'
;MSKENRDFLEMAFQSVQCFGNDGRLDATELAKIIAIAERDGVTDDNERRVLGNIIARIRPDEIDAAMKAQLDGIAKKYGIQATETTSA
;
A
#
# COMPACT_ATOMS: atom_id res chain seq x y z
N MET A 1 24.86 -2.19 -0.23
CA MET A 1 23.40 -2.41 -0.19
C MET A 1 22.79 -1.19 0.48
N SER A 2 22.17 -0.30 -0.30
CA SER A 2 21.59 0.96 0.17
C SER A 2 20.25 0.74 0.87
N LYS A 3 19.92 1.61 1.82
CA LYS A 3 18.76 1.51 2.73
C LYS A 3 17.42 1.38 2.00
N GLU A 4 17.27 2.11 0.88
CA GLU A 4 16.10 2.12 -0.02
C GLU A 4 15.66 0.72 -0.48
N ASN A 5 16.58 -0.26 -0.52
CA ASN A 5 16.26 -1.59 -1.01
C ASN A 5 15.52 -2.49 0.00
N ARG A 6 15.29 -2.02 1.25
CA ARG A 6 14.70 -2.87 2.29
C ARG A 6 13.24 -2.56 2.59
N ASP A 7 12.85 -1.29 2.55
CA ASP A 7 11.52 -0.89 3.02
C ASP A 7 10.43 -1.38 2.04
N PHE A 8 10.65 -1.33 0.73
CA PHE A 8 9.73 -1.92 -0.24
C PHE A 8 9.60 -3.46 -0.11
N LEU A 9 10.68 -4.16 0.27
CA LEU A 9 10.67 -5.60 0.54
C LEU A 9 9.89 -5.90 1.83
N GLU A 10 10.07 -5.06 2.86
CA GLU A 10 9.35 -5.15 4.12
C GLU A 10 7.86 -4.88 3.92
N MET A 11 7.48 -3.87 3.12
CA MET A 11 6.10 -3.62 2.70
C MET A 11 5.50 -4.81 1.94
N ALA A 12 6.24 -5.38 0.99
CA ALA A 12 5.78 -6.55 0.24
C ALA A 12 5.58 -7.75 1.16
N PHE A 13 6.53 -8.01 2.06
CA PHE A 13 6.42 -9.10 3.04
C PHE A 13 5.27 -8.87 4.03
N GLN A 14 5.11 -7.64 4.52
CA GLN A 14 4.01 -7.26 5.40
C GLN A 14 2.65 -7.42 4.71
N SER A 15 2.56 -7.09 3.41
CA SER A 15 1.33 -7.27 2.65
C SER A 15 0.93 -8.74 2.56
N VAL A 16 1.89 -9.65 2.34
CA VAL A 16 1.63 -11.10 2.32
C VAL A 16 1.13 -11.60 3.67
N GLN A 17 1.62 -11.04 4.78
CA GLN A 17 1.15 -11.40 6.12
C GLN A 17 -0.28 -10.91 6.38
N CYS A 18 -0.63 -9.71 5.92
CA CYS A 18 -1.99 -9.18 6.06
C CYS A 18 -2.99 -10.02 5.26
N PHE A 19 -2.71 -10.29 3.99
CA PHE A 19 -3.52 -11.20 3.18
C PHE A 19 -3.47 -12.66 3.66
N GLY A 20 -2.48 -13.05 4.46
CA GLY A 20 -2.30 -14.42 4.94
C GLY A 20 -3.26 -14.81 6.07
N ASN A 21 -3.86 -13.84 6.77
CA ASN A 21 -4.73 -14.12 7.92
C ASN A 21 -6.15 -14.52 7.48
N ASP A 22 -6.78 -13.72 6.63
CA ASP A 22 -8.17 -13.91 6.17
C ASP A 22 -8.35 -13.64 4.67
N GLY A 23 -7.25 -13.44 3.94
CA GLY A 23 -7.27 -13.08 2.52
C GLY A 23 -7.70 -11.63 2.28
N ARG A 24 -7.82 -10.81 3.33
CA ARG A 24 -8.34 -9.46 3.26
C ARG A 24 -7.28 -8.45 3.68
N LEU A 25 -7.54 -7.19 3.35
CA LEU A 25 -6.74 -6.07 3.83
C LEU A 25 -7.68 -5.06 4.49
N ASP A 26 -7.50 -4.84 5.79
CA ASP A 26 -8.25 -3.82 6.51
C ASP A 26 -7.49 -2.47 6.60
N ALA A 27 -8.19 -1.42 7.02
CA ALA A 27 -7.62 -0.07 7.11
C ALA A 27 -6.46 0.03 8.13
N THR A 28 -6.45 -0.81 9.17
CA THR A 28 -5.39 -0.89 10.19
C THR A 28 -4.16 -1.58 9.61
N GLU A 29 -4.35 -2.62 8.81
CA GLU A 29 -3.29 -3.33 8.12
C GLU A 29 -2.62 -2.46 7.05
N LEU A 30 -3.43 -1.76 6.25
CA LEU A 30 -2.91 -0.78 5.30
C LEU A 30 -2.11 0.32 6.02
N ALA A 31 -2.58 0.80 7.17
CA ALA A 31 -1.85 1.80 7.96
C ALA A 31 -0.48 1.30 8.45
N LYS A 32 -0.33 -0.01 8.75
CA LYS A 32 0.98 -0.60 9.11
C LYS A 32 1.94 -0.59 7.92
N ILE A 33 1.44 -0.88 6.72
CA ILE A 33 2.24 -0.86 5.49
C ILE A 33 2.69 0.57 5.18
N ILE A 34 1.81 1.55 5.32
CA ILE A 34 2.15 2.98 5.17
C ILE A 34 3.19 3.40 6.20
N ALA A 35 3.06 2.97 7.45
CA ALA A 35 4.02 3.31 8.49
C ALA A 35 5.45 2.80 8.18
N ILE A 36 5.57 1.68 7.45
CA ILE A 36 6.86 1.19 6.93
C ILE A 36 7.38 2.13 5.84
N ALA A 37 6.54 2.51 4.87
CA ALA A 37 6.88 3.44 3.78
C ALA A 37 7.17 4.88 4.24
N GLU A 38 6.70 5.25 5.43
CA GLU A 38 6.92 6.57 6.04
C GLU A 38 8.08 6.57 7.05
N ARG A 39 8.64 5.41 7.38
CA ARG A 39 9.60 5.23 8.47
C ARG A 39 10.88 6.04 8.27
N ASP A 40 11.34 6.16 7.03
CA ASP A 40 12.54 6.91 6.67
C ASP A 40 12.22 8.36 6.23
N GLY A 41 10.93 8.70 6.14
CA GLY A 41 10.42 10.01 5.73
C GLY A 41 10.48 10.28 4.23
N VAL A 42 10.94 9.33 3.41
CA VAL A 42 11.12 9.51 1.96
C VAL A 42 10.55 8.30 1.23
N THR A 43 9.34 8.45 0.69
CA THR A 43 8.75 7.38 -0.14
C THR A 43 9.28 7.45 -1.58
N ASP A 44 10.06 6.45 -1.97
CA ASP A 44 10.67 6.35 -3.30
C ASP A 44 9.73 5.75 -4.37
N ASP A 45 10.20 5.62 -5.61
CA ASP A 45 9.41 5.04 -6.70
C ASP A 45 9.08 3.54 -6.52
N ASN A 46 9.97 2.78 -5.85
CA ASN A 46 9.76 1.36 -5.60
C ASN A 46 8.67 1.17 -4.55
N GLU A 47 8.69 1.96 -3.49
CA GLU A 47 7.68 1.93 -2.43
C GLU A 47 6.33 2.40 -2.95
N ARG A 48 6.28 3.49 -3.75
CA ARG A 48 5.05 3.91 -4.45
C ARG A 48 4.48 2.78 -5.31
N ARG A 49 5.33 2.08 -6.06
CA ARG A 49 4.92 0.95 -6.91
C ARG A 49 4.39 -0.21 -6.09
N VAL A 50 5.05 -0.57 -4.99
CA VAL A 50 4.61 -1.64 -4.09
C VAL A 50 3.28 -1.27 -3.42
N LEU A 51 3.15 -0.04 -2.92
CA LEU A 51 1.92 0.46 -2.29
C LEU A 51 0.75 0.44 -3.29
N GLY A 52 0.95 0.89 -4.53
CA GLY A 52 -0.04 0.81 -5.59
C GLY A 52 -0.44 -0.64 -5.90
N ASN A 53 0.51 -1.57 -5.96
CA ASN A 53 0.23 -3.00 -6.18
C ASN A 53 -0.56 -3.67 -5.05
N ILE A 54 -0.39 -3.19 -3.81
CA ILE A 54 -1.13 -3.66 -2.64
C ILE A 54 -2.55 -3.11 -2.70
N ILE A 55 -2.70 -1.81 -2.95
CA ILE A 55 -4.01 -1.15 -3.08
C ILE A 55 -4.84 -1.77 -4.22
N ALA A 56 -4.22 -2.07 -5.36
CA ALA A 56 -4.88 -2.71 -6.49
C ALA A 56 -5.38 -4.14 -6.22
N ARG A 57 -4.89 -4.79 -5.14
CA ARG A 57 -5.34 -6.12 -4.70
C ARG A 57 -6.50 -6.05 -3.70
N ILE A 58 -6.78 -4.89 -3.12
CA ILE A 58 -7.91 -4.71 -2.20
C ILE A 58 -9.19 -4.89 -3.00
N ARG A 59 -10.07 -5.79 -2.54
CA ARG A 59 -11.34 -5.97 -3.24
C ARG A 59 -12.29 -4.81 -2.93
N PRO A 60 -13.16 -4.42 -3.86
CA PRO A 60 -14.12 -3.34 -3.64
C PRO A 60 -15.04 -3.57 -2.43
N ASP A 61 -15.35 -4.83 -2.09
CA ASP A 61 -16.16 -5.20 -0.92
C ASP A 61 -15.44 -5.01 0.42
N GLU A 62 -14.13 -4.80 0.41
CA GLU A 62 -13.29 -4.54 1.58
C GLU A 62 -13.07 -3.03 1.80
N ILE A 63 -13.47 -2.19 0.84
CA ILE A 63 -13.33 -0.73 0.94
C ILE A 63 -14.49 -0.16 1.75
N ASP A 64 -14.33 -0.18 3.07
CA ASP A 64 -15.21 0.54 3.98
C ASP A 64 -14.90 2.05 4.04
N ALA A 65 -15.64 2.81 4.86
CA ALA A 65 -15.45 4.24 4.99
C ALA A 65 -14.05 4.63 5.54
N ALA A 66 -13.47 3.81 6.41
CA ALA A 66 -12.14 4.05 6.98
C ALA A 66 -11.04 3.74 5.97
N MET A 67 -11.17 2.63 5.23
CA MET A 67 -10.29 2.26 4.13
C MET A 67 -10.31 3.32 3.04
N LYS A 68 -11.50 3.80 2.66
CA LYS A 68 -11.64 4.87 1.66
C LYS A 68 -10.92 6.15 2.10
N ALA A 69 -11.03 6.54 3.37
CA ALA A 69 -10.34 7.71 3.90
C ALA A 69 -8.81 7.53 3.88
N GLN A 70 -8.30 6.33 4.18
CA GLN A 70 -6.88 5.99 4.04
C GLN A 70 -6.43 6.10 2.59
N LEU A 71 -7.17 5.48 1.66
CA LEU A 71 -6.86 5.52 0.22
C LEU A 71 -6.84 6.94 -0.33
N ASP A 72 -7.79 7.80 0.06
CA ASP A 72 -7.83 9.21 -0.34
C ASP A 72 -6.61 9.98 0.20
N GLY A 73 -6.24 9.72 1.46
CA GLY A 73 -5.03 10.27 2.08
C GLY A 73 -3.75 9.87 1.33
N ILE A 74 -3.62 8.58 0.97
CA ILE A 74 -2.49 8.06 0.19
C ILE A 74 -2.46 8.69 -1.20
N ALA A 75 -3.60 8.71 -1.90
CA ALA A 75 -3.71 9.28 -3.23
C ALA A 75 -3.30 10.75 -3.25
N LYS A 76 -3.73 11.52 -2.24
CA LYS A 76 -3.37 12.93 -2.10
C LYS A 76 -1.92 13.14 -1.72
N LYS A 77 -1.37 12.30 -0.84
CA LYS A 77 0.00 12.45 -0.31
C LYS A 77 1.07 11.99 -1.31
N TYR A 78 0.80 10.90 -2.02
CA TYR A 78 1.78 10.23 -2.88
C TYR A 78 1.46 10.34 -4.37
N GLY A 79 0.32 10.92 -4.74
CA GLY A 79 -0.14 10.97 -6.14
C GLY A 79 -0.49 9.59 -6.70
N ILE A 80 -0.68 8.59 -5.85
CA ILE A 80 -1.03 7.22 -6.26
C ILE A 80 -2.53 7.20 -6.53
N GLN A 81 -2.90 7.37 -7.79
CA GLN A 81 -4.24 7.00 -8.18
C GLN A 81 -4.30 5.47 -8.24
N ALA A 82 -5.38 4.88 -7.72
CA ALA A 82 -5.74 3.50 -8.02
C ALA A 82 -6.07 3.45 -9.53
N THR A 83 -5.04 3.52 -10.37
CA THR A 83 -5.16 3.56 -11.83
C THR A 83 -5.67 2.19 -12.27
N GLU A 84 -6.88 2.14 -12.81
CA GLU A 84 -7.13 2.30 -14.24
C GLU A 84 -6.28 1.31 -15.04
N THR A 85 -6.95 0.22 -15.39
CA THR A 85 -6.66 -0.72 -16.47
C THR A 85 -5.61 -0.19 -17.45
N THR A 86 -4.41 -0.78 -17.43
CA THR A 86 -3.52 -0.78 -18.59
C THR A 86 -4.30 -1.38 -19.76
N SER A 87 -4.92 -0.51 -20.56
CA SER A 87 -5.37 -0.84 -21.91
C SER A 87 -4.13 -0.87 -22.79
N ALA A 88 -3.75 -2.06 -23.25
CA ALA A 88 -2.86 -2.29 -24.37
C ALA A 88 -3.32 -3.53 -25.13
#